data_AF-A0A3E2BP62-F1
#
_entry.id   AF-A0A3E2BP62-F1
#
_cell.length_a   1.000
_cell.length_b   1.000
_cell.length_c   1.000
_cell.angle_alpha   90.00
_cell.angle_beta   90.00
_cell.angle_gamma   90.00
#
_symmetry.space_group_name_H-M   'P 1'
#
loop_
_entity.id
_entity.type
_entity.pdbx_description
1 polymer ?
#
loop_
_entity_poly.entity_id
_entity_poly.type
_entity_poly.pdbx_seq_one_letter_code
_entity_poly.pdbx_strand_id
1 'polypeptide(L)'
;MDSTAASHLSLLSTPELQKGGLPFWVFYLLLSVILLLIFINFLQKKDLRQRISYVLAGPRRRFSRLRIEALLKREENKKSELLKRLGELTSIQWPDLPEIEDISREIKALEEKNTGLQVEWHRIYKQLENLRQEKTRLMSSPVPDENFKSRLAELENTIASMEKELKKVQASILATDEQLEPYHKTIGHIMYSLRPDREDLAFLYFQIDSLESRIRELKDRLEKL
;
A
#
# COMPACT_ATOMS: atom_id res chain seq x y z
N MET A 1 -61.15 50.36 21.15
CA MET A 1 -60.52 51.68 21.13
C MET A 1 -59.02 51.44 21.16
N ASP A 2 -58.37 51.85 20.07
CA ASP A 2 -56.94 52.16 19.88
C ASP A 2 -55.88 51.05 20.11
N SER A 3 -54.77 50.98 19.40
CA SER A 3 -54.33 51.46 18.08
C SER A 3 -52.99 50.77 17.81
N THR A 4 -52.86 50.26 16.58
CA THR A 4 -51.66 50.07 15.76
C THR A 4 -50.25 50.36 16.34
N ALA A 5 -49.39 49.34 16.29
CA ALA A 5 -47.93 49.49 16.17
C ALA A 5 -47.47 48.78 14.89
N ALA A 6 -47.59 49.50 13.77
CA ALA A 6 -47.06 49.12 12.47
C ALA A 6 -46.19 50.26 11.97
N SER A 7 -44.87 50.15 12.11
CA SER A 7 -43.90 50.95 11.35
C SER A 7 -42.46 50.55 11.70
N HIS A 8 -42.06 49.37 11.22
CA HIS A 8 -40.64 49.06 10.97
C HIS A 8 -40.45 49.02 9.46
N LEU A 9 -40.32 50.19 8.85
CA LEU A 9 -39.75 50.34 7.53
C LEU A 9 -38.84 51.57 7.50
N SER A 10 -37.66 51.34 6.93
CA SER A 10 -36.85 52.28 6.17
C SER A 10 -36.36 53.54 6.90
N LEU A 11 -35.08 53.54 7.29
CA LEU A 11 -34.12 54.62 7.00
C LEU A 11 -32.75 54.28 7.60
N LEU A 12 -32.01 53.40 6.92
CA LEU A 12 -30.55 53.39 6.98
C LEU A 12 -30.05 53.45 5.55
N SER A 13 -30.22 54.64 5.00
CA SER A 13 -29.53 55.12 3.81
C SER A 13 -28.07 55.35 4.16
N THR A 14 -27.22 54.50 3.54
CA THR A 14 -25.84 54.74 3.11
C THR A 14 -24.78 55.05 4.17
N PRO A 15 -23.58 54.47 3.98
CA PRO A 15 -22.48 55.35 3.64
C PRO A 15 -21.88 55.01 2.27
N GLU A 16 -21.41 56.07 1.65
CA GLU A 16 -20.79 56.14 0.33
C GLU A 16 -19.71 55.09 0.08
N LEU A 17 -19.85 54.32 -1.00
CA LEU A 17 -18.73 53.70 -1.69
C LEU A 17 -18.57 54.35 -3.06
N GLN A 18 -17.94 55.52 -3.08
CA GLN A 18 -17.21 56.01 -4.24
C GLN A 18 -15.71 55.93 -3.96
N LYS A 19 -15.11 54.80 -4.34
CA LYS A 19 -13.75 54.76 -4.88
C LYS A 19 -13.78 53.82 -6.09
N GLY A 20 -13.65 54.42 -7.26
CA GLY A 20 -13.76 53.76 -8.57
C GLY A 20 -12.67 52.73 -8.79
N GLY A 21 -12.97 51.48 -8.46
CA GLY A 21 -12.28 50.29 -8.94
C GLY A 21 -13.33 49.26 -9.31
N LEU A 22 -13.26 48.72 -10.52
CA LEU A 22 -14.18 47.69 -11.01
C LEU A 22 -14.28 46.56 -9.96
N PRO A 23 -15.48 46.07 -9.58
CA PRO A 23 -15.60 45.01 -8.59
C PRO A 23 -14.81 43.78 -9.06
N PHE A 24 -14.00 43.19 -8.18
CA PHE A 24 -13.12 42.07 -8.50
C PHE A 24 -13.86 40.89 -9.15
N TRP A 25 -15.11 40.64 -8.76
CA TRP A 25 -15.99 39.64 -9.38
C TRP A 25 -16.27 39.89 -10.87
N VAL A 26 -16.39 41.16 -11.28
CA VAL A 26 -16.60 41.53 -12.69
C VAL A 26 -15.37 41.17 -13.52
N PHE A 27 -14.17 41.30 -12.95
CA PHE A 27 -12.94 40.87 -13.61
C PHE A 27 -12.92 39.34 -13.84
N TYR A 28 -13.29 38.50 -12.86
CA TYR A 28 -13.40 37.05 -13.07
C TYR A 28 -14.51 36.67 -14.03
N LEU A 29 -15.65 37.38 -13.99
CA LEU A 29 -16.76 37.15 -14.92
C LEU A 29 -16.34 37.49 -16.35
N LEU A 30 -15.67 38.62 -16.55
CA LEU A 30 -15.15 39.04 -17.85
C LEU A 30 -14.04 38.08 -18.33
N LEU A 31 -13.14 37.66 -17.45
CA LEU A 31 -12.14 36.63 -17.74
C LEU A 31 -12.81 35.30 -18.14
N SER A 32 -13.88 34.89 -17.44
CA SER A 32 -14.65 33.69 -17.75
C SER A 32 -15.34 33.80 -19.11
N VAL A 33 -15.92 34.95 -19.45
CA VAL A 33 -16.55 35.19 -20.75
C VAL A 33 -15.50 35.20 -21.88
N ILE A 34 -14.34 35.82 -21.67
CA ILE A 34 -13.22 35.76 -22.62
C ILE A 34 -12.76 34.31 -22.82
N LEU A 35 -12.62 33.55 -21.73
CA LEU A 35 -12.23 32.14 -21.79
C LEU A 35 -13.28 31.30 -22.54
N LEU A 36 -14.57 31.55 -22.30
CA LEU A 36 -15.70 30.92 -22.99
C LEU A 36 -15.69 31.24 -24.49
N LEU A 37 -15.46 32.51 -24.87
CA LEU A 37 -15.38 32.93 -26.27
C LEU A 37 -14.18 32.29 -26.99
N ILE A 38 -13.03 32.21 -26.32
CA ILE A 38 -11.86 31.48 -26.83
C ILE A 38 -12.23 30.00 -27.02
N PHE A 39 -12.91 29.39 -26.05
CA PHE A 39 -13.34 27.99 -26.11
C PHE A 39 -14.35 27.72 -27.23
N ILE A 40 -15.30 28.62 -27.46
CA ILE A 40 -16.29 28.53 -28.55
C ILE A 40 -15.61 28.70 -29.92
N ASN A 41 -14.73 29.71 -30.07
CA ASN A 41 -13.95 29.92 -31.31
C ASN A 41 -13.05 28.71 -31.61
N PHE A 42 -12.47 28.14 -30.56
CA PHE A 42 -11.68 26.93 -30.61
C PHE A 42 -12.49 25.71 -31.05
N LEU A 43 -13.73 25.54 -30.55
CA LEU A 43 -14.62 24.45 -30.96
C LEU A 43 -15.08 24.56 -32.42
N GLN A 44 -15.22 25.78 -32.95
CA GLN A 44 -15.62 26.03 -34.35
C GLN A 44 -14.50 25.71 -35.36
N LYS A 45 -13.22 25.85 -34.99
CA LYS A 45 -12.10 25.62 -35.92
C LYS A 45 -11.69 24.15 -35.97
N LYS A 46 -12.14 23.45 -37.02
CA LYS A 46 -11.79 22.04 -37.31
C LYS A 46 -10.27 21.78 -37.39
N ASP A 47 -9.50 22.75 -37.90
CA ASP A 47 -8.05 22.64 -38.03
C ASP A 47 -7.31 22.64 -36.68
N LEU A 48 -7.81 23.39 -35.69
CA LEU A 48 -7.23 23.38 -34.34
C LEU A 48 -7.46 22.04 -33.64
N ARG A 49 -8.64 21.42 -33.84
CA ARG A 49 -8.92 20.06 -33.36
C ARG A 49 -7.94 19.05 -33.96
N GLN A 50 -7.65 19.14 -35.26
CA GLN A 50 -6.69 18.27 -35.92
C GLN A 50 -5.26 18.50 -35.42
N ARG A 51 -4.81 19.76 -35.31
CA ARG A 51 -3.47 20.09 -34.77
C ARG A 51 -3.29 19.61 -33.34
N ILE A 52 -4.32 19.72 -32.50
CA ILE A 52 -4.28 19.25 -31.11
C ILE A 52 -4.31 17.73 -31.05
N SER A 53 -5.08 17.07 -31.93
CA SER A 53 -5.02 15.61 -32.03
C SER A 53 -3.64 15.12 -32.46
N TYR A 54 -2.91 15.86 -33.30
CA TYR A 54 -1.55 15.55 -33.72
C TYR A 54 -0.54 15.80 -32.59
N VAL A 55 -0.63 16.94 -31.91
CA VAL A 55 0.21 17.27 -30.75
C VAL A 55 -0.03 16.30 -29.57
N LEU A 56 -1.28 15.87 -29.37
CA LEU A 56 -1.66 14.87 -28.35
C LEU A 56 -1.43 13.43 -28.82
N ALA A 57 -1.19 13.16 -30.11
CA ALA A 57 -0.96 11.79 -30.60
C ALA A 57 0.31 11.18 -29.99
N GLY A 58 1.38 11.98 -29.87
CA GLY A 58 2.62 11.55 -29.22
C GLY A 58 2.43 11.15 -27.75
N PRO A 59 1.89 12.04 -26.89
CA PRO A 59 1.55 11.73 -25.52
C PRO A 59 0.58 10.55 -25.39
N ARG A 60 -0.47 10.47 -26.23
CA ARG A 60 -1.44 9.37 -26.22
C ARG A 60 -0.79 8.00 -26.46
N ARG A 61 0.14 7.89 -27.42
CA ARG A 61 0.91 6.65 -27.66
C ARG A 61 1.80 6.27 -26.48
N ARG A 62 2.44 7.26 -25.84
CA ARG A 62 3.22 7.02 -24.60
C ARG A 62 2.34 6.53 -23.46
N PHE A 63 1.16 7.13 -23.26
CA PHE A 63 0.21 6.70 -22.24
C PHE A 63 -0.35 5.30 -22.50
N SER A 64 -0.66 4.94 -23.74
CA SER A 64 -1.12 3.58 -24.07
C SER A 64 -0.04 2.53 -23.80
N ARG A 65 1.21 2.85 -24.14
CA ARG A 65 2.36 1.99 -23.83
C ARG A 65 2.55 1.81 -22.32
N LEU A 66 2.60 2.91 -21.56
CA LEU A 66 2.72 2.86 -20.09
C LEU A 66 1.58 2.07 -19.43
N ARG A 67 0.35 2.19 -19.96
CA ARG A 67 -0.79 1.41 -19.46
C ARG A 67 -0.59 -0.09 -19.70
N ILE A 68 -0.09 -0.48 -20.87
CA ILE A 68 0.17 -1.89 -21.17
C ILE A 68 1.36 -2.41 -20.35
N GLU A 69 2.42 -1.62 -20.18
CA GLU A 69 3.55 -1.97 -19.30
C GLU A 69 3.10 -2.17 -17.84
N ALA A 70 2.21 -1.31 -17.34
CA ALA A 70 1.64 -1.46 -16.00
C ALA A 70 0.75 -2.71 -15.87
N LEU A 71 -0.04 -3.03 -16.90
CA LEU A 71 -0.84 -4.25 -16.93
C LEU A 71 0.05 -5.49 -17.02
N LEU A 72 1.09 -5.45 -17.85
CA LEU A 72 2.07 -6.52 -18.00
C LEU A 72 2.74 -6.84 -16.67
N LYS A 73 3.24 -5.81 -15.98
CA LYS A 73 3.84 -5.95 -14.65
C LYS A 73 2.87 -6.56 -13.63
N ARG A 74 1.58 -6.21 -13.70
CA ARG A 74 0.55 -6.81 -12.82
C ARG A 74 0.35 -8.30 -13.11
N GLU A 75 0.25 -8.69 -14.38
CA GLU A 75 0.08 -10.10 -14.73
C GLU A 75 1.35 -10.92 -14.43
N GLU A 76 2.54 -10.37 -14.65
CA GLU A 76 3.82 -10.98 -14.26
C GLU A 76 3.92 -11.18 -12.74
N ASN A 77 3.49 -10.19 -11.95
CA ASN A 77 3.42 -10.30 -10.50
C ASN A 77 2.41 -11.36 -10.03
N LYS A 78 1.24 -11.46 -10.68
CA LYS A 78 0.28 -12.53 -10.37
C LYS A 78 0.86 -13.91 -10.67
N LYS A 79 1.57 -14.04 -11.80
CA LYS A 79 2.24 -15.30 -12.15
C LYS A 79 3.29 -15.67 -11.11
N SER A 80 4.13 -14.71 -10.69
CA SER A 80 5.15 -14.97 -9.66
C SER A 80 4.53 -15.33 -8.30
N GLU A 81 3.39 -14.73 -7.95
CA GLU A 81 2.64 -15.08 -6.75
C GLU A 81 2.06 -16.50 -6.82
N LEU A 82 1.48 -16.91 -7.96
CA LEU A 82 0.99 -18.28 -8.14
C LEU A 82 2.11 -19.32 -8.10
N LEU A 83 3.27 -19.00 -8.69
CA LEU A 83 4.46 -19.86 -8.59
C LEU A 83 4.93 -19.97 -7.14
N LYS A 84 4.98 -18.86 -6.40
CA LYS A 84 5.29 -18.89 -4.95
C LYS A 84 4.34 -19.83 -4.21
N ARG A 85 3.02 -19.68 -4.42
CA ARG A 85 1.99 -20.54 -3.78
C ARG A 85 2.14 -22.01 -4.16
N LEU A 86 2.45 -22.30 -5.42
CA LEU A 86 2.74 -23.65 -5.87
C LEU A 86 3.93 -24.22 -5.08
N GLY A 87 4.97 -23.42 -4.88
CA GLY A 87 6.13 -23.81 -4.08
C GLY A 87 5.83 -24.00 -2.59
N GLU A 88 5.06 -23.10 -1.98
CA GLU A 88 4.60 -23.22 -0.59
C GLU A 88 3.82 -24.53 -0.37
N LEU A 89 2.86 -24.83 -1.25
CA LEU A 89 2.08 -26.06 -1.19
C LEU A 89 2.96 -27.30 -1.36
N THR A 90 3.91 -27.24 -2.30
CA THR A 90 4.81 -28.36 -2.57
C THR A 90 5.73 -28.62 -1.39
N SER A 91 6.29 -27.57 -0.76
CA SER A 91 7.14 -27.73 0.43
C SER A 91 6.39 -28.32 1.62
N ILE A 92 5.09 -28.04 1.76
CA ILE A 92 4.26 -28.56 2.84
C ILE A 92 3.84 -30.01 2.58
N GLN A 93 3.38 -30.31 1.36
CA GLN A 93 2.74 -31.59 1.05
C GLN A 93 3.73 -32.68 0.65
N TRP A 94 4.84 -32.32 0.00
CA TRP A 94 5.83 -33.27 -0.52
C TRP A 94 7.26 -32.80 -0.29
N PRO A 95 7.68 -32.60 0.98
CA PRO A 95 9.04 -32.16 1.29
C PRO A 95 10.13 -33.15 0.86
N ASP A 96 9.77 -34.43 0.70
CA ASP A 96 10.70 -35.54 0.43
C ASP A 96 10.90 -35.81 -1.08
N LEU A 97 10.39 -34.95 -1.95
CA LEU A 97 10.64 -35.03 -3.39
C LEU A 97 12.13 -34.80 -3.67
N PRO A 98 12.80 -35.70 -4.41
CA PRO A 98 14.26 -35.64 -4.61
C PRO A 98 14.72 -34.36 -5.30
N GLU A 99 13.87 -33.74 -6.12
CA GLU A 99 14.21 -32.50 -6.84
C GLU A 99 14.21 -31.25 -5.96
N ILE A 100 13.59 -31.31 -4.78
CA ILE A 100 13.47 -30.18 -3.86
C ILE A 100 13.95 -30.49 -2.44
N GLU A 101 14.41 -31.71 -2.18
CA GLU A 101 14.73 -32.21 -0.84
C GLU A 101 15.70 -31.27 -0.10
N ASP A 102 16.79 -30.85 -0.76
CA ASP A 102 17.77 -29.94 -0.19
C ASP A 102 17.16 -28.57 0.16
N ILE A 103 16.31 -28.02 -0.73
CA ILE A 103 15.61 -26.76 -0.51
C ILE A 103 14.60 -26.90 0.64
N SER A 104 13.88 -28.02 0.71
CA SER A 104 12.94 -28.33 1.77
C SER A 104 13.62 -28.45 3.14
N ARG A 105 14.85 -28.98 3.21
CA ARG A 105 15.64 -29.01 4.45
C ARG A 105 16.02 -27.59 4.89
N GLU A 106 16.43 -26.72 3.97
CA GLU A 106 16.74 -25.32 4.28
C GLU A 106 15.50 -24.56 4.75
N ILE A 107 14.35 -24.76 4.10
CA ILE A 107 13.06 -24.20 4.54
C ILE A 107 12.75 -24.65 5.97
N LYS A 108 12.83 -25.95 6.27
CA LYS A 108 12.57 -26.48 7.63
C LYS A 108 13.48 -25.82 8.67
N ALA A 109 14.77 -25.68 8.39
CA ALA A 109 15.70 -25.03 9.31
C ALA A 109 15.35 -23.55 9.57
N LEU A 110 14.88 -22.83 8.54
CA LEU A 110 14.43 -21.45 8.67
C LEU A 110 13.09 -21.35 9.42
N GLU A 111 12.16 -22.26 9.18
CA GLU A 111 10.88 -22.35 9.91
C GLU A 111 11.11 -22.65 11.39
N GLU A 112 12.00 -23.59 11.72
CA GLU A 112 12.39 -23.88 13.10
C GLU A 112 13.01 -22.66 13.78
N LYS A 113 13.91 -21.95 13.09
CA LYS A 113 14.47 -20.69 13.59
C LYS A 113 13.37 -19.64 13.83
N ASN A 114 12.43 -19.52 12.89
CA ASN A 114 11.34 -18.55 12.98
C ASN A 114 10.41 -18.86 14.16
N THR A 115 10.03 -20.13 14.34
CA THR A 115 9.24 -20.55 15.51
C THR A 115 9.96 -20.27 16.83
N GLY A 116 11.28 -20.51 16.88
CA GLY A 116 12.11 -20.13 18.03
C GLY A 116 12.07 -18.63 18.33
N LEU A 117 12.22 -17.79 17.30
CA LEU A 117 12.13 -16.33 17.42
C LEU A 117 10.73 -15.88 17.85
N GLN A 118 9.67 -16.52 17.35
CA GLN A 118 8.29 -16.23 17.77
C GLN A 118 8.08 -16.55 19.25
N VAL A 119 8.60 -17.69 19.74
CA VAL A 119 8.54 -18.03 21.17
C VAL A 119 9.31 -17.02 22.01
N GLU A 120 10.50 -16.61 21.57
CA GLU A 120 11.29 -15.56 22.23
C GLU A 120 10.53 -14.23 22.26
N TRP A 121 9.92 -13.83 21.15
CA TRP A 121 9.12 -12.62 21.05
C TRP A 121 7.96 -12.63 22.06
N HIS A 122 7.21 -13.74 22.14
CA HIS A 122 6.10 -13.88 23.09
C HIS A 122 6.58 -13.82 24.54
N ARG A 123 7.76 -14.41 24.83
CA ARG A 123 8.38 -14.37 26.16
C ARG A 123 8.73 -12.93 26.55
N ILE A 124 9.43 -12.19 25.69
CA ILE A 124 9.81 -10.80 25.95
C ILE A 124 8.57 -9.93 26.09
N TYR A 125 7.58 -10.09 25.21
CA TYR A 125 6.32 -9.36 25.26
C TYR A 125 5.61 -9.56 26.61
N LYS A 126 5.52 -10.80 27.10
CA LYS A 126 4.90 -11.09 28.40
C LYS A 126 5.68 -10.47 29.57
N GLN A 127 7.01 -10.48 29.53
CA GLN A 127 7.84 -9.83 30.55
C GLN A 127 7.62 -8.32 30.57
N LEU A 128 7.58 -7.72 29.38
CA LEU A 128 7.35 -6.28 29.20
C LEU A 128 5.97 -5.86 29.74
N GLU A 129 4.94 -6.66 29.48
CA GLU A 129 3.60 -6.43 30.03
C GLU A 129 3.59 -6.48 31.57
N ASN A 130 4.28 -7.45 32.17
CA ASN A 130 4.43 -7.52 33.63
C ASN A 130 5.14 -6.27 34.19
N LEU A 131 6.22 -5.80 33.54
CA LEU A 131 6.94 -4.60 33.97
C LEU A 131 6.09 -3.32 33.83
N ARG A 132 5.27 -3.22 32.78
CA ARG A 132 4.32 -2.10 32.62
C ARG A 132 3.27 -2.11 33.71
N GLN A 133 2.76 -3.28 34.08
CA GLN A 133 1.85 -3.42 35.22
C GLN A 133 2.54 -3.04 36.53
N GLU A 134 3.79 -3.46 36.74
CA GLU A 134 4.57 -3.08 37.92
C GLU A 134 4.77 -1.56 38.01
N LYS A 135 5.19 -0.91 36.91
CA LYS A 135 5.28 0.56 36.82
C LYS A 135 3.94 1.24 37.15
N THR A 136 2.83 0.70 36.65
CA THR A 136 1.49 1.26 36.88
C THR A 136 1.07 1.15 38.36
N ARG A 137 1.37 0.01 38.99
CA ARG A 137 1.14 -0.21 40.42
C ARG A 137 2.00 0.71 41.28
N LEU A 138 3.28 0.86 40.92
CA LEU A 138 4.19 1.78 41.59
C LEU A 138 3.65 3.22 41.55
N MET A 139 3.24 3.70 40.36
CA MET A 139 2.66 5.03 40.18
C MET A 139 1.34 5.26 40.94
N SER A 140 0.58 4.19 41.19
CA SER A 140 -0.71 4.25 41.90
C SER A 140 -0.56 4.11 43.43
N SER A 141 0.67 3.93 43.94
CA SER A 141 0.95 3.82 45.37
C SER A 141 0.72 5.17 46.08
N PRO A 142 -0.07 5.23 47.17
CA PRO A 142 -0.39 6.48 47.89
C PRO A 142 0.81 7.14 48.59
N VAL A 143 1.90 6.40 48.81
CA VAL A 143 3.08 6.89 49.54
C VAL A 143 4.33 6.66 48.67
N PRO A 144 4.94 7.74 48.12
CA PRO A 144 6.24 7.63 47.48
C PRO A 144 7.32 7.45 48.55
N ASP A 145 7.96 6.28 48.54
CA ASP A 145 9.17 5.97 49.32
C ASP A 145 10.38 6.80 48.81
N GLU A 146 11.44 6.97 49.61
CA GLU A 146 12.66 7.69 49.20
C GLU A 146 13.28 7.10 47.91
N ASN A 147 13.09 5.80 47.71
CA ASN A 147 13.58 5.06 46.54
C ASN A 147 12.59 5.03 45.36
N PHE A 148 11.48 5.76 45.42
CA PHE A 148 10.45 5.72 44.38
C PHE A 148 10.99 6.18 43.02
N LYS A 149 11.72 7.30 42.99
CA LYS A 149 12.27 7.88 41.75
C LYS A 149 13.33 6.97 41.10
N SER A 150 14.21 6.38 41.91
CA SER A 150 15.24 5.46 41.41
C SER A 150 14.62 4.19 40.84
N ARG A 151 13.69 3.56 41.55
CA ARG A 151 12.96 2.37 41.06
C ARG A 151 12.16 2.64 39.79
N LEU A 152 11.52 3.81 39.69
CA LEU A 152 10.78 4.21 38.50
C LEU A 152 11.73 4.36 37.30
N ALA A 153 12.88 5.04 37.49
CA ALA A 153 13.89 5.17 36.45
C ALA A 153 14.50 3.82 36.03
N GLU A 154 14.74 2.91 36.96
CA GLU A 154 15.20 1.54 36.69
C GLU A 154 14.17 0.75 35.87
N LEU A 155 12.88 0.82 36.25
CA LEU A 155 11.78 0.20 35.50
C LEU A 155 11.66 0.79 34.09
N GLU A 156 11.77 2.11 33.94
CA GLU A 156 11.72 2.77 32.63
C GLU A 156 12.87 2.35 31.73
N ASN A 157 14.09 2.29 32.27
CA ASN A 157 15.26 1.81 31.54
C ASN A 157 15.12 0.35 31.13
N THR A 158 14.56 -0.50 32.00
CA THR A 158 14.32 -1.92 31.72
C THR A 158 13.23 -2.12 30.67
N ILE A 159 12.14 -1.34 30.74
CA ILE A 159 11.09 -1.36 29.71
C ILE A 159 11.69 -0.91 28.37
N ALA A 160 12.47 0.17 28.34
CA ALA A 160 13.08 0.69 27.13
C ALA A 160 14.07 -0.31 26.50
N SER A 161 14.87 -1.02 27.31
CA SER A 161 15.78 -2.05 26.81
C SER A 161 15.02 -3.24 26.23
N MET A 162 13.99 -3.74 26.91
CA MET A 162 13.14 -4.83 26.42
C MET A 162 12.35 -4.45 25.17
N GLU A 163 11.86 -3.21 25.04
CA GLU A 163 11.23 -2.72 23.82
C GLU A 163 12.20 -2.74 22.63
N LYS A 164 13.47 -2.41 22.87
CA LYS A 164 14.52 -2.47 21.85
C LYS A 164 14.81 -3.92 21.44
N GLU A 165 14.87 -4.85 22.40
CA GLU A 165 15.03 -6.28 22.12
C GLU A 165 13.86 -6.85 21.34
N LEU A 166 12.63 -6.54 21.73
CA LEU A 166 11.42 -6.96 21.02
C LEU A 166 11.43 -6.51 19.55
N LYS A 167 11.82 -5.26 19.29
CA LYS A 167 12.00 -4.74 17.92
C LYS A 167 13.06 -5.50 17.13
N LYS A 168 14.18 -5.90 17.77
CA LYS A 168 15.23 -6.70 17.11
C LYS A 168 14.74 -8.10 16.77
N VAL A 169 14.03 -8.75 17.68
CA VAL A 169 13.45 -10.08 17.45
C VAL A 169 12.43 -10.01 16.32
N GLN A 170 11.54 -9.00 16.33
CA GLN A 170 10.58 -8.76 15.26
C GLN A 170 11.27 -8.54 13.90
N ALA A 171 12.34 -7.75 13.85
CA ALA A 171 13.12 -7.57 12.62
C ALA A 171 13.77 -8.88 12.15
N SER A 172 14.19 -9.74 13.07
CA SER A 172 14.78 -11.05 12.76
C SER A 172 13.74 -12.06 12.23
N ILE A 173 12.50 -12.01 12.74
CA ILE A 173 11.35 -12.76 12.22
C ILE A 173 11.10 -12.34 10.77
N LEU A 174 10.93 -11.03 10.52
CA LEU A 174 10.70 -10.50 9.17
C LEU A 174 11.83 -10.88 8.20
N ALA A 175 13.09 -10.77 8.63
CA ALA A 175 14.23 -11.16 7.80
C ALA A 175 14.23 -12.65 7.47
N THR A 176 13.78 -13.51 8.40
CA THR A 176 13.68 -14.95 8.16
C THR A 176 12.53 -15.27 7.20
N ASP A 177 11.39 -14.59 7.34
CA ASP A 177 10.26 -14.71 6.41
C ASP A 177 10.63 -14.26 4.99
N GLU A 178 11.40 -13.16 4.86
CA GLU A 178 11.92 -12.69 3.58
C GLU A 178 12.89 -13.70 2.94
N GLN A 179 13.67 -14.43 3.75
CA GLN A 179 14.55 -15.50 3.28
C GLN A 179 13.78 -16.73 2.77
N LEU A 180 12.57 -17.00 3.28
CA LEU A 180 11.73 -18.11 2.81
C LEU A 180 11.15 -17.88 1.41
N GLU A 181 10.84 -16.63 1.05
CA GLU A 181 10.25 -16.30 -0.26
C GLU A 181 11.01 -16.84 -1.49
N PRO A 182 12.33 -16.65 -1.64
CA PRO A 182 13.07 -17.15 -2.79
C PRO A 182 13.06 -18.67 -2.89
N TYR A 183 13.03 -19.38 -1.76
CA TYR A 183 12.96 -20.85 -1.75
C TYR A 183 11.61 -21.34 -2.28
N HIS A 184 10.50 -20.78 -1.79
CA HIS A 184 9.18 -21.13 -2.31
C HIS A 184 9.04 -20.77 -3.80
N LYS A 185 9.56 -19.62 -4.25
CA LYS A 185 9.57 -19.30 -5.69
C LYS A 185 10.37 -20.34 -6.49
N THR A 186 11.53 -20.76 -5.99
CA THR A 186 12.37 -21.77 -6.64
C THR A 186 11.67 -23.11 -6.75
N ILE A 187 11.09 -23.61 -5.65
CA ILE A 187 10.29 -24.84 -5.65
C ILE A 187 9.12 -24.72 -6.63
N GLY A 188 8.41 -23.58 -6.63
CA GLY A 188 7.31 -23.33 -7.55
C GLY A 188 7.73 -23.40 -9.01
N HIS A 189 8.90 -22.85 -9.35
CA HIS A 189 9.47 -22.96 -10.69
C HIS A 189 9.82 -24.41 -11.04
N ILE A 190 10.53 -25.12 -10.17
CA ILE A 190 10.87 -26.54 -10.35
C ILE A 190 9.60 -27.35 -10.60
N MET A 191 8.58 -27.16 -9.76
CA MET A 191 7.34 -27.92 -9.82
C MET A 191 6.54 -27.60 -11.09
N TYR A 192 6.48 -26.34 -11.49
CA TYR A 192 5.84 -25.95 -12.75
C TYR A 192 6.58 -26.51 -13.98
N SER A 193 7.92 -26.59 -13.92
CA SER A 193 8.73 -27.18 -14.99
C SER A 193 8.61 -28.69 -15.09
N LEU A 194 8.59 -29.39 -13.95
CA LEU A 194 8.42 -30.84 -13.91
C LEU A 194 6.99 -31.25 -14.27
N ARG A 195 6.01 -30.43 -13.88
CA ARG A 195 4.58 -30.65 -14.08
C ARG A 195 4.18 -32.12 -13.85
N PRO A 196 4.41 -32.67 -12.65
CA PRO A 196 3.92 -34.01 -12.35
C PRO A 196 2.40 -34.05 -12.47
N ASP A 197 1.90 -35.16 -13.00
CA ASP A 197 0.48 -35.38 -13.23
C ASP A 197 -0.23 -35.60 -11.89
N ARG A 198 -0.78 -34.51 -11.33
CA ARG A 198 -1.47 -34.48 -10.04
C ARG A 198 -2.67 -33.55 -10.11
N GLU A 199 -3.82 -34.06 -9.67
CA GLU A 199 -5.10 -33.36 -9.77
C GLU A 199 -5.18 -32.10 -8.88
N ASP A 200 -4.53 -32.15 -7.72
CA ASP A 200 -4.44 -31.03 -6.76
C ASP A 200 -3.69 -29.81 -7.31
N LEU A 201 -2.74 -30.02 -8.22
CA LEU A 201 -1.97 -28.95 -8.87
C LEU A 201 -2.58 -28.50 -10.20
N ALA A 202 -3.48 -29.28 -10.78
CA ALA A 202 -4.07 -29.01 -12.09
C ALA A 202 -4.70 -27.61 -12.18
N PHE A 203 -5.39 -27.18 -11.12
CA PHE A 203 -5.99 -25.85 -11.06
C PHE A 203 -4.94 -24.73 -11.04
N LEU A 204 -3.85 -24.88 -10.28
CA LEU A 204 -2.76 -23.90 -10.24
C LEU A 204 -2.01 -23.84 -11.57
N TYR A 205 -1.73 -24.98 -12.19
CA TYR A 205 -1.14 -25.03 -13.52
C TYR A 205 -2.00 -24.32 -14.55
N PHE A 206 -3.31 -24.58 -14.56
CA PHE A 206 -4.24 -23.89 -15.45
C PHE A 206 -4.23 -22.37 -15.26
N GLN A 207 -4.22 -21.88 -14.01
CA GLN A 207 -4.14 -20.46 -13.74
C GLN A 207 -2.82 -19.84 -14.22
N ILE A 208 -1.70 -20.51 -13.99
CA ILE A 208 -0.38 -20.05 -14.43
C ILE A 208 -0.33 -19.99 -15.97
N ASP A 209 -0.83 -21.01 -16.66
CA ASP A 209 -0.90 -21.05 -18.13
C ASP A 209 -1.78 -19.94 -18.71
N SER A 210 -2.92 -19.69 -18.06
CA SER A 210 -3.83 -18.60 -18.44
C SER A 210 -3.15 -17.24 -18.31
N LEU A 211 -2.42 -17.00 -17.21
CA LEU A 211 -1.64 -15.78 -17.02
C LEU A 211 -0.51 -15.67 -18.04
N GLU A 212 0.19 -16.78 -18.32
CA GLU A 212 1.26 -16.78 -19.30
C GLU A 212 0.78 -16.41 -20.70
N SER A 213 -0.38 -16.95 -21.10
CA SER A 213 -1.02 -16.60 -22.37
C SER A 213 -1.38 -15.11 -22.44
N ARG A 214 -1.92 -14.54 -21.36
CA ARG A 214 -2.22 -13.10 -21.25
C ARG A 214 -0.95 -12.24 -21.30
N ILE A 215 0.11 -12.66 -20.62
CA ILE A 215 1.41 -11.97 -20.62
C ILE A 215 1.97 -11.94 -22.05
N ARG A 216 1.93 -13.06 -22.78
CA ARG A 216 2.35 -13.11 -24.19
C ARG A 216 1.52 -12.15 -25.05
N GLU A 217 0.19 -12.17 -24.90
CA GLU A 217 -0.69 -11.25 -25.64
C GLU A 217 -0.38 -9.77 -25.35
N LEU A 218 -0.12 -9.42 -24.09
CA LEU A 218 0.25 -8.05 -23.71
C LEU A 218 1.63 -7.64 -24.27
N LYS A 219 2.60 -8.55 -24.31
CA LYS A 219 3.92 -8.33 -24.93
C LYS A 219 3.77 -8.10 -26.44
N ASP A 220 3.02 -8.95 -27.14
CA ASP A 220 2.74 -8.79 -28.57
C ASP A 220 2.04 -7.45 -28.87
N ARG A 221 1.09 -7.03 -28.03
CA ARG A 221 0.42 -5.73 -28.17
C ARG A 221 1.37 -4.56 -27.96
N LEU A 222 2.35 -4.69 -27.06
CA LEU A 222 3.34 -3.67 -26.80
C LEU A 222 4.36 -3.55 -27.94
N GLU A 223 4.75 -4.66 -28.57
CA GLU A 223 5.63 -4.68 -29.73
C GLU A 223 4.97 -4.05 -30.98
N LYS A 224 3.63 -4.12 -31.08
CA LYS A 224 2.85 -3.58 -32.19
C LYS A 224 2.49 -2.09 -32.07
N LEU A 225 2.88 -1.40 -30.98
CA LEU A 225 2.56 0.01 -30.70
C LEU A 225 3.68 1.00 -31.07
#